data_AF-A0A7C5A808-F1
#
_entry.id   AF-A0A7C5A808-F1
#
_cell.length_a   1.000
_cell.length_b   1.000
_cell.length_c   1.000
_cell.angle_alpha   90.00
_cell.angle_beta   90.00
_cell.angle_gamma   90.00
#
_symmetry.space_group_name_H-M   'P 1'
#
loop_
_entity.id
_entity.type
_entity.pdbx_description
1 polymer ?
#
loop_
_entity_poly.entity_id
_entity_poly.type
_entity_poly.pdbx_seq_one_letter_code
_entity_poly.pdbx_strand_id
1 'polypeptide(L)'
;MFTDDILGFWSIPANGLGIVRARTLLGNLRLWDIPRSESALLQVIHEIGQEFVPGLYVLMEEGGKKVYVGQTESLATRLATHIKTPESKIKNWQRCLIFNDGRGASQSDLNDENIRLALEDYLVSLFKVNRYH
;
A
#
# COMPACT_ATOMS: atom_id res chain seq x y z
N MET A 1 -12.39 18.66 -20.26
CA MET A 1 -11.26 18.92 -19.36
C MET A 1 -11.84 18.92 -17.96
N PHE A 2 -11.73 17.80 -17.23
CA PHE A 2 -12.28 17.68 -15.87
C PHE A 2 -11.15 17.97 -14.89
N THR A 3 -11.43 18.84 -13.93
CA THR A 3 -10.50 19.43 -12.96
C THR A 3 -10.15 18.42 -11.87
N ASP A 4 -8.86 18.12 -11.71
CA ASP A 4 -8.26 17.23 -10.70
C ASP A 4 -8.37 17.75 -9.23
N ASP A 5 -9.19 18.78 -8.97
CA ASP A 5 -9.23 19.50 -7.69
C ASP A 5 -10.15 18.90 -6.61
N ILE A 6 -10.89 17.83 -6.90
CA ILE A 6 -12.01 17.41 -6.02
C ILE A 6 -11.56 16.52 -4.84
N LEU A 7 -10.42 15.84 -4.93
CA LEU A 7 -10.04 14.82 -3.92
C LEU A 7 -8.76 15.13 -3.14
N GLY A 8 -8.06 16.22 -3.42
CA GLY A 8 -6.84 16.55 -2.68
C GLY A 8 -5.63 15.63 -2.98
N PHE A 9 -5.72 14.79 -4.02
CA PHE A 9 -4.66 13.89 -4.47
C PHE A 9 -4.50 13.90 -5.99
N TRP A 10 -3.28 13.66 -6.47
CA TRP A 10 -2.98 13.38 -7.88
C TRP A 10 -2.10 12.14 -7.99
N SER A 11 -2.26 11.40 -9.08
CA SER A 11 -1.52 10.16 -9.35
C SER A 11 -0.49 10.38 -10.45
N ILE A 12 0.74 9.96 -10.19
CA ILE A 12 1.81 9.91 -11.19
C ILE A 12 1.67 8.58 -11.95
N PRO A 13 1.68 8.60 -13.30
CA PRO A 13 1.64 7.39 -14.12
C PRO A 13 2.72 6.37 -13.73
N ALA A 14 2.45 5.11 -14.07
CA ALA A 14 3.37 4.01 -13.77
C ALA A 14 4.76 4.26 -14.37
N ASN A 15 5.81 4.06 -13.56
CA ASN A 15 7.19 4.09 -14.06
C ASN A 15 7.56 2.76 -14.76
N GLY A 16 8.81 2.61 -15.20
CA GLY A 16 9.29 1.37 -15.85
C GLY A 16 9.22 0.10 -14.99
N LEU A 17 8.93 0.21 -13.69
CA LEU A 17 8.68 -0.91 -12.77
C LEU A 17 7.19 -1.13 -12.47
N GLY A 18 6.29 -0.42 -13.15
CA GLY A 18 4.84 -0.52 -12.94
C GLY A 18 4.32 0.16 -11.67
N ILE A 19 5.16 0.98 -11.01
CA ILE A 19 4.83 1.67 -9.74
C ILE A 19 4.07 2.94 -10.05
N VAL A 20 2.82 3.03 -9.59
CA VAL A 20 2.00 4.25 -9.56
C VAL A 20 2.13 4.89 -8.19
N ARG A 21 2.21 6.22 -8.14
CA ARG A 21 2.40 7.00 -6.91
C ARG A 21 1.27 8.00 -6.76
N ALA A 22 0.55 7.97 -5.65
CA ALA A 22 -0.42 9.01 -5.34
C ALA A 22 0.13 9.97 -4.29
N ARG A 23 0.05 11.26 -4.60
CA ARG A 23 0.52 12.36 -3.76
C ARG A 23 -0.65 13.25 -3.40
N THR A 24 -0.62 13.81 -2.21
CA THR A 24 -1.49 14.95 -1.87
C THR A 24 -1.20 16.14 -2.79
N LEU A 25 -2.13 17.09 -2.91
CA LEU A 25 -1.90 18.35 -3.65
C LEU A 25 -0.70 19.15 -3.11
N LEU A 26 -0.35 18.97 -1.83
CA LEU A 26 0.86 19.55 -1.21
C LEU A 26 2.16 18.78 -1.55
N GLY A 27 2.09 17.78 -2.44
CA GLY A 27 3.23 17.00 -2.91
C GLY A 27 3.63 15.81 -2.04
N ASN A 28 3.03 15.65 -0.85
CA ASN A 28 3.35 14.55 0.06
C ASN A 28 2.90 13.21 -0.54
N LEU A 29 3.85 12.28 -0.69
CA LEU A 29 3.61 10.92 -1.18
C LEU A 29 2.95 10.09 -0.08
N ARG A 30 1.82 9.44 -0.41
CA ARG A 30 1.00 8.74 0.60
C ARG A 30 0.60 7.32 0.19
N LEU A 31 0.65 7.04 -1.10
CA LEU A 31 0.25 5.74 -1.62
C LEU A 31 1.13 5.32 -2.77
N TRP A 32 1.49 4.05 -2.77
CA TRP A 32 2.11 3.37 -3.90
C TRP A 32 1.19 2.24 -4.32
N ASP A 33 1.00 2.09 -5.63
CA ASP A 33 0.39 0.90 -6.21
C ASP A 33 1.44 0.19 -7.05
N ILE A 34 1.84 -0.99 -6.59
CA ILE A 34 2.93 -1.77 -7.18
C ILE A 34 2.44 -3.11 -7.73
N PRO A 35 3.07 -3.63 -8.79
CA PRO A 35 2.89 -5.02 -9.16
C PRO A 35 3.52 -5.95 -8.12
N ARG A 36 3.14 -7.22 -8.14
CA ARG A 36 3.82 -8.29 -7.40
C ARG A 36 5.25 -8.49 -7.92
N SER A 37 6.18 -7.70 -7.40
CA SER A 37 7.58 -7.69 -7.82
C SER A 37 8.50 -7.26 -6.68
N GLU A 38 9.56 -8.02 -6.45
CA GLU A 38 10.58 -7.66 -5.46
C GLU A 38 11.31 -6.37 -5.83
N SER A 39 11.58 -6.14 -7.13
CA SER A 39 12.25 -4.91 -7.57
C SER A 39 11.38 -3.68 -7.37
N ALA A 40 10.06 -3.80 -7.58
CA ALA A 40 9.12 -2.72 -7.31
C ALA A 40 9.03 -2.43 -5.81
N LEU A 41 8.96 -3.48 -4.97
CA LEU A 41 8.97 -3.34 -3.52
C LEU A 41 10.25 -2.64 -3.02
N LEU A 42 11.42 -3.09 -3.46
CA LEU A 42 12.70 -2.51 -3.06
C LEU A 42 12.78 -1.01 -3.42
N GLN A 43 12.32 -0.64 -4.61
CA GLN A 43 12.25 0.76 -5.02
C GLN A 43 11.33 1.59 -4.10
N VAL A 44 10.17 1.06 -3.72
CA VAL A 44 9.25 1.76 -2.79
C VAL A 44 9.85 1.92 -1.41
N ILE A 45 10.46 0.88 -0.85
CA ILE A 45 11.11 0.96 0.47
C ILE A 45 12.26 1.97 0.46
N HIS A 46 13.05 1.98 -0.63
CA HIS A 46 14.11 2.97 -0.81
C HIS A 46 13.55 4.40 -0.90
N GLU A 47 12.43 4.61 -1.60
CA GLU A 47 11.76 5.92 -1.71
C GLU A 47 11.22 6.42 -0.37
N ILE A 48 10.78 5.52 0.52
CA ILE A 48 10.34 5.88 1.87
C ILE A 48 11.55 6.19 2.77
N GLY A 49 12.70 5.56 2.49
CA GLY A 49 13.99 5.96 3.00
C GLY A 49 14.44 5.27 4.30
N GLN A 50 13.87 4.13 4.70
CA GLN A 50 14.25 3.41 5.94
C GLN A 50 14.17 1.88 5.83
N GLU A 51 14.95 1.17 6.66
CA GLU A 51 14.95 -0.30 6.78
C GLU A 51 13.68 -0.84 7.46
N PHE A 52 13.06 -0.07 8.37
CA PHE A 52 11.84 -0.42 9.11
C PHE A 52 10.74 0.57 8.80
N VAL A 53 9.93 0.26 7.80
CA VAL A 53 8.80 1.10 7.42
C VAL A 53 7.51 0.43 7.91
N PRO A 54 6.90 0.91 9.00
CA PRO A 54 5.58 0.45 9.38
C PRO A 54 4.52 1.01 8.41
N GLY A 55 3.43 0.28 8.23
CA GLY A 55 2.34 0.76 7.39
C GLY A 55 1.25 -0.26 7.14
N LEU A 56 0.32 0.12 6.26
CA LEU A 56 -0.75 -0.74 5.79
C LEU A 56 -0.53 -1.12 4.34
N TYR A 57 -1.05 -2.27 3.95
CA TYR A 57 -1.05 -2.73 2.58
C TYR A 57 -2.36 -3.43 2.23
N VAL A 58 -2.71 -3.39 0.94
CA VAL A 58 -3.86 -4.09 0.38
C VAL A 58 -3.40 -4.88 -0.83
N LEU A 59 -3.44 -6.21 -0.73
CA LEU A 59 -3.17 -7.11 -1.84
C LEU A 59 -4.47 -7.35 -2.61
N MET A 60 -4.42 -7.22 -3.94
CA MET A 60 -5.56 -7.36 -4.82
C MET A 60 -5.29 -8.43 -5.88
N GLU A 61 -6.27 -9.32 -6.08
CA GLU A 61 -6.29 -10.25 -7.22
C GLU A 61 -6.76 -9.48 -8.48
N GLU A 62 -6.09 -9.72 -9.61
CA GLU A 62 -6.47 -9.08 -10.87
C GLU A 62 -7.81 -9.61 -11.38
N GLY A 63 -8.68 -8.71 -11.86
CA GLY A 63 -9.99 -9.08 -12.43
C GLY A 63 -11.02 -9.64 -11.43
N GLY A 64 -10.69 -9.68 -10.14
CA GLY A 64 -11.53 -10.24 -9.09
C GLY A 64 -11.92 -9.23 -8.01
N LYS A 65 -12.82 -9.66 -7.12
CA LYS A 65 -13.20 -8.93 -5.91
C LYS A 65 -12.47 -9.45 -4.67
N LYS A 66 -11.30 -10.07 -4.84
CA LYS A 66 -10.55 -10.63 -3.72
C LYS A 66 -9.51 -9.66 -3.21
N VAL A 67 -9.57 -9.33 -1.92
CA VAL A 67 -8.61 -8.42 -1.28
C VAL A 67 -8.11 -8.98 0.04
N TYR A 68 -6.86 -8.66 0.35
CA TYR A 68 -6.29 -8.90 1.66
C TYR A 68 -5.72 -7.59 2.18
N VAL A 69 -6.26 -7.13 3.31
CA VAL A 69 -5.75 -5.97 4.03
C VAL A 69 -4.82 -6.48 5.12
N GLY A 70 -3.69 -5.81 5.30
CA GLY A 70 -2.74 -6.13 6.36
C GLY A 70 -2.06 -4.88 6.90
N GLN A 71 -1.68 -4.91 8.17
CA GLN A 71 -0.70 -3.98 8.74
C GLN A 71 0.60 -4.68 9.12
N THR A 72 1.69 -3.91 9.26
CA THR A 72 2.97 -4.43 9.73
C THR A 72 3.88 -3.34 10.27
N GLU A 73 4.82 -3.73 11.13
CA GLU A 73 5.98 -2.93 11.53
C GLU A 73 7.08 -2.84 10.45
N SER A 74 7.08 -3.76 9.48
CA SER A 74 8.04 -3.78 8.37
C SER A 74 7.35 -4.19 7.08
N LEU A 75 6.99 -3.20 6.26
CA LEU A 75 6.46 -3.40 4.91
C LEU A 75 7.42 -4.23 4.05
N ALA A 76 8.73 -3.97 4.16
CA ALA A 76 9.75 -4.69 3.42
C ALA A 76 9.70 -6.19 3.70
N THR A 77 9.77 -6.59 4.97
CA THR A 77 9.78 -8.00 5.37
C THR A 77 8.46 -8.68 5.03
N ARG A 78 7.33 -8.07 5.43
CA ARG A 78 6.00 -8.69 5.27
C ARG A 78 5.63 -8.87 3.79
N LEU A 79 5.85 -7.85 2.96
CA LEU A 79 5.53 -7.94 1.53
C LEU A 79 6.50 -8.88 0.80
N ALA A 80 7.78 -8.92 1.17
CA ALA A 80 8.72 -9.89 0.60
C ALA A 80 8.28 -11.33 0.90
N THR A 81 7.77 -11.63 2.10
CA THR A 81 7.18 -12.93 2.42
C THR A 81 5.97 -13.23 1.55
N HIS A 82 5.05 -12.27 1.36
CA HIS A 82 3.87 -12.45 0.50
C HIS A 82 4.22 -12.63 -0.98
N ILE A 83 5.35 -12.08 -1.44
CA ILE A 83 5.85 -12.28 -2.80
C ILE A 83 6.40 -13.71 -2.94
N LYS A 84 7.32 -14.10 -2.05
CA LYS A 84 8.12 -15.34 -2.13
C LYS A 84 7.32 -16.59 -1.76
N THR A 85 6.55 -16.51 -0.67
CA THR A 85 5.86 -17.64 -0.06
C THR A 85 4.44 -17.22 0.33
N PRO A 86 3.56 -16.95 -0.66
CA PRO A 86 2.22 -16.46 -0.36
C PRO A 86 1.38 -17.54 0.33
N GLU A 87 0.54 -17.12 1.26
CA GLU A 87 -0.48 -17.98 1.84
C GLU A 87 -1.54 -18.37 0.78
N SER A 88 -2.16 -19.54 0.94
CA SER A 88 -3.12 -20.08 -0.04
C SER A 88 -4.27 -19.12 -0.36
N LYS A 89 -4.73 -18.34 0.63
CA LYS A 89 -5.80 -17.35 0.47
C LYS A 89 -5.39 -16.15 -0.38
N ILE A 90 -4.12 -15.80 -0.47
CA ILE A 90 -3.62 -14.65 -1.23
C ILE A 90 -2.76 -15.05 -2.42
N LYS A 91 -2.48 -16.33 -2.67
CA LYS A 91 -1.54 -16.82 -3.69
C LYS A 91 -1.61 -16.19 -5.10
N ASN A 92 -2.77 -15.69 -5.50
CA ASN A 92 -3.02 -15.10 -6.83
C ASN A 92 -2.95 -13.56 -6.86
N TRP A 93 -2.61 -12.87 -5.76
CA TRP A 93 -2.53 -11.41 -5.75
C TRP A 93 -1.53 -10.89 -6.80
N GLN A 94 -1.87 -9.79 -7.46
CA GLN A 94 -1.09 -9.19 -8.56
C GLN A 94 -0.71 -7.73 -8.29
N ARG A 95 -1.55 -7.00 -7.55
CA ARG A 95 -1.32 -5.60 -7.20
C ARG A 95 -1.29 -5.43 -5.69
N CYS A 96 -0.46 -4.51 -5.23
CA CYS A 96 -0.37 -4.14 -3.82
C CYS A 96 -0.47 -2.62 -3.71
N LEU A 97 -1.49 -2.14 -3.00
CA LEU A 97 -1.54 -0.77 -2.52
C LEU A 97 -0.77 -0.70 -1.20
N ILE A 98 0.12 0.26 -1.06
CA ILE A 98 0.90 0.50 0.15
C ILE A 98 0.53 1.88 0.66
N PHE A 99 0.13 1.95 1.93
CA PHE A 99 -0.24 3.19 2.62
C PHE A 99 0.81 3.49 3.68
N ASN A 100 1.43 4.66 3.54
CA ASN A 100 2.34 5.21 4.54
C ASN A 100 2.15 6.74 4.58
N ASP A 101 2.54 7.39 5.67
CA ASP A 101 2.39 8.84 5.82
C ASP A 101 3.57 9.65 5.24
N GLY A 102 4.51 8.98 4.58
CA GLY A 102 5.68 9.57 3.92
C GLY A 102 6.74 10.07 4.90
N ARG A 103 6.63 9.70 6.18
CA ARG A 103 7.56 10.10 7.24
C ARG A 103 8.45 8.91 7.63
N GLY A 104 9.64 9.21 8.14
CA GLY A 104 10.49 8.18 8.75
C GLY A 104 9.81 7.54 9.97
N ALA A 105 10.25 6.34 10.37
CA ALA A 105 9.58 5.54 11.40
C ALA A 105 9.39 6.27 12.73
N SER A 106 10.36 7.10 13.14
CA SER A 106 10.29 7.88 14.39
C SER A 106 9.26 9.03 14.37
N GLN A 107 8.81 9.45 13.19
CA GLN A 107 7.87 10.56 13.00
C GLN A 107 6.54 10.10 12.41
N SER A 108 6.45 8.82 12.03
CA SER A 108 5.28 8.26 11.40
C SER A 108 4.19 8.02 12.44
N ASP A 109 2.98 8.50 12.17
CA ASP A 109 1.80 8.19 13.00
C ASP A 109 1.49 6.69 12.92
N LEU A 110 1.88 6.05 11.81
CA LEU A 110 1.78 4.61 11.61
C LEU A 110 2.82 3.82 12.39
N ASN A 111 3.67 4.44 13.21
CA ASN A 111 4.49 3.71 14.19
C ASN A 111 3.64 3.19 15.36
N ASP A 112 2.50 3.83 15.66
CA ASP A 112 1.54 3.34 16.65
C ASP A 112 0.72 2.17 16.08
N GLU A 113 0.82 1.01 16.71
CA GLU A 113 0.08 -0.19 16.31
C GLU A 113 -1.44 0.02 16.41
N ASN A 114 -1.94 0.76 17.40
CA ASN A 114 -3.38 0.97 17.56
C ASN A 114 -3.95 1.76 16.37
N ILE A 115 -3.19 2.73 15.87
CA ILE A 115 -3.56 3.48 14.66
C ILE A 115 -3.60 2.53 13.46
N ARG A 116 -2.58 1.68 13.29
CA ARG A 116 -2.55 0.70 12.20
C ARG A 116 -3.72 -0.29 12.26
N LEU A 117 -4.03 -0.83 13.44
CA LEU A 117 -5.15 -1.75 13.65
C LEU A 117 -6.50 -1.08 13.35
N ALA A 118 -6.72 0.13 13.84
CA ALA A 118 -7.96 0.87 13.58
C ALA A 118 -8.16 1.15 12.08
N LEU A 119 -7.08 1.50 11.36
CA LEU A 119 -7.12 1.71 9.91
C LEU A 119 -7.32 0.41 9.13
N GLU A 120 -6.68 -0.68 9.56
CA GLU A 120 -6.87 -2.02 8.98
C GLU A 120 -8.33 -2.46 9.09
N ASP A 121 -8.92 -2.36 10.29
CA ASP A 121 -10.33 -2.70 10.54
C ASP A 121 -11.29 -1.86 9.69
N TYR A 122 -11.00 -0.56 9.56
CA TYR A 122 -11.77 0.34 8.71
C TYR A 122 -11.69 -0.07 7.23
N LEU A 123 -10.49 -0.35 6.70
CA LEU A 123 -10.29 -0.78 5.32
C LEU A 123 -10.99 -2.12 5.05
N VAL A 124 -10.87 -3.09 5.96
CA VAL A 124 -11.59 -4.38 5.86
C VAL A 124 -13.09 -4.15 5.78
N SER A 125 -13.64 -3.28 6.64
CA SER A 125 -15.06 -2.96 6.65
C SER A 125 -15.49 -2.28 5.35
N LEU A 126 -14.70 -1.33 4.85
CA LEU A 126 -14.94 -0.64 3.59
C LEU A 126 -15.00 -1.62 2.41
N PHE A 127 -14.03 -2.53 2.30
CA PHE A 127 -14.00 -3.53 1.23
C PHE A 127 -15.19 -4.49 1.31
N LYS A 128 -15.56 -4.95 2.52
CA LYS A 128 -16.75 -5.80 2.73
C LYS A 128 -18.04 -5.12 2.27
N VAL A 129 -18.25 -3.84 2.61
CA VAL A 129 -19.43 -3.08 2.16
C VAL A 129 -19.46 -2.96 0.63
N ASN A 130 -18.30 -2.90 -0.02
CA ASN A 130 -18.18 -2.89 -1.48
C ASN A 130 -18.20 -4.29 -2.14
N ARG A 131 -18.58 -5.32 -1.36
CA ARG A 131 -18.70 -6.72 -1.77
C ARG A 131 -17.38 -7.34 -2.25
N TYR A 132 -16.27 -6.92 -1.66
CA TYR A 132 -15.01 -7.65 -1.78
C TYR A 132 -14.97 -8.81 -0.78
N HIS A 133 -14.15 -9.81 -1.10
CA HIS A 133 -13.99 -11.08 -0.38
C HIS A 133 -12.56 -11.27 0.10
#